data_AF-A0A8H4L0Q3-F1
#
_entry.id   AF-A0A8H4L0Q3-F1
#
_cell.length_a   1.000
_cell.length_b   1.000
_cell.length_c   1.000
_cell.angle_alpha   90.00
_cell.angle_beta   90.00
_cell.angle_gamma   90.00
#
_symmetry.space_group_name_H-M   'P 1'
#
loop_
_entity.id
_entity.type
_entity.pdbx_description
1 polymer ?
#
loop_
_entity_poly.entity_id
_entity_poly.type
_entity_poly.pdbx_seq_one_letter_code
_entity_poly.pdbx_strand_id
1 'polypeptide(L)'
;MFVQHLFAGLAFLSPFLGTVLAAECTNITIVTADHADRIRKSCKTITGSLNFDGSLNETINLDGIETVDGNMMYYPDHDDRRHWELGDPYPTDRSTFKIHSSTLKTINGAVYFWDFQGLEELSFPNLTRVEQRFGLRRMHYLKTLDITNLAYLGEFNIEAIYLTTLRHDGLKGFTNSTDKYHQIKMYGLRVESIDSWFWYPLTVDWVYEFNADPATAPSPIDIHGYSLPNLKNVTIGWSKVSNVKIQGDIDVTFGGSETEEVEIDFLLIYGNTTKIQRDPDLKKLEVGELIVTHSFAKEVDLSALDQVTNLTFTFNQGLQGVRVGPKATEWKNVSVVFDFNQNVNLTSEYRDPENEKDRFWYWPEGEMRSIVITGTPVTNDFFESFLEHRNGSDAPKVSYQFDLQPGWYEQSIIDCTPFEELRNRSVLPEYYGCKDKESSASITRLSWAFTAVAFLISALHFL
;
A
#
# COMPACT_ATOMS: atom_id res chain seq x y z
N MET A 1 -37.02 53.40 83.68
CA MET A 1 -36.90 53.75 82.24
C MET A 1 -35.41 53.75 81.93
N PHE A 2 -34.82 52.91 81.10
CA PHE A 2 -35.29 51.98 80.06
C PHE A 2 -34.38 50.74 80.13
N VAL A 3 -34.95 49.58 79.85
CA VAL A 3 -34.30 48.26 79.79
C VAL A 3 -33.94 47.96 78.32
N GLN A 4 -33.07 46.96 78.12
CA GLN A 4 -32.79 46.16 76.89
C GLN A 4 -31.48 46.55 76.16
N HIS A 5 -30.59 45.65 75.75
CA HIS A 5 -30.42 44.20 75.94
C HIS A 5 -28.94 43.87 75.60
N LEU A 6 -28.33 42.95 76.36
CA LEU A 6 -27.15 42.18 75.97
C LEU A 6 -27.39 41.46 74.64
N PHE A 7 -26.38 41.37 73.76
CA PHE A 7 -25.98 40.11 73.11
C PHE A 7 -24.55 40.18 72.58
N ALA A 8 -23.80 39.13 72.90
CA ALA A 8 -22.45 38.80 72.45
C ALA A 8 -22.46 38.23 71.01
N GLY A 9 -21.31 38.26 70.33
CA GLY A 9 -21.12 37.53 69.07
C GLY A 9 -19.76 37.75 68.42
N LEU A 10 -18.77 36.95 68.82
CA LEU A 10 -17.48 36.79 68.15
C LEU A 10 -17.64 36.20 66.73
N ALA A 11 -16.67 36.54 65.88
CA ALA A 11 -16.21 35.85 64.67
C ALA A 11 -17.13 35.88 63.43
N PHE A 12 -16.60 36.42 62.33
CA PHE A 12 -16.40 35.65 61.09
C PHE A 12 -15.34 36.34 60.23
N LEU A 13 -14.12 35.80 60.30
CA LEU A 13 -13.15 35.86 59.21
C LEU A 13 -13.84 35.26 57.98
N SER A 14 -14.08 36.06 56.93
CA SER A 14 -14.38 35.51 55.61
C SER A 14 -13.13 34.82 55.09
N PRO A 15 -13.09 33.49 54.96
CA PRO A 15 -12.10 32.89 54.11
C PRO A 15 -12.49 33.20 52.66
N PHE A 16 -11.49 33.49 51.83
CA PHE A 16 -11.56 33.29 50.39
C PHE A 16 -11.90 31.81 50.13
N LEU A 17 -13.18 31.45 50.19
CA LEU A 17 -13.69 30.24 49.58
C LEU A 17 -13.84 30.56 48.10
N GLY A 18 -12.72 30.49 47.38
CA GLY A 18 -12.79 30.21 45.96
C GLY A 18 -13.60 28.92 45.83
N THR A 19 -14.79 29.03 45.24
CA THR A 19 -15.54 27.86 44.81
C THR A 19 -14.64 27.10 43.85
N VAL A 20 -13.99 26.05 44.36
CA VAL A 20 -13.45 24.98 43.53
C VAL A 20 -14.68 24.33 42.91
N LEU A 21 -15.15 24.90 41.80
CA LEU A 21 -16.01 24.20 40.86
C LEU A 21 -15.24 22.93 40.53
N ALA A 22 -15.69 21.80 41.05
CA ALA A 22 -15.19 20.51 40.62
C ALA A 22 -15.44 20.46 39.11
N ALA A 23 -14.38 20.58 38.31
CA ALA A 23 -14.52 20.47 36.87
C ALA A 23 -15.11 19.10 36.60
N GLU A 24 -16.23 19.05 35.86
CA GLU A 24 -16.80 17.79 35.43
C GLU A 24 -15.81 17.16 34.44
N CYS A 25 -15.09 16.14 34.90
CA CYS A 25 -14.11 15.43 34.09
C CYS A 25 -14.76 14.41 33.15
N THR A 26 -15.97 14.69 32.67
CA THR A 26 -16.79 13.77 31.89
C THR A 26 -17.28 14.49 30.64
N ASN A 27 -17.04 13.93 29.46
CA ASN A 27 -17.48 14.48 28.17
C ASN A 27 -17.23 15.99 28.02
N ILE A 28 -15.98 16.36 27.75
CA ILE A 28 -15.54 17.76 27.75
C ILE A 28 -15.47 18.28 26.31
N THR A 29 -15.85 19.54 26.11
CA THR A 29 -15.56 20.28 24.87
C THR A 29 -14.64 21.46 25.18
N ILE A 30 -13.42 21.45 24.63
CA ILE A 30 -12.48 22.56 24.76
C ILE A 30 -12.90 23.69 23.83
N VAL A 31 -13.18 24.87 24.40
CA VAL A 31 -13.66 26.05 23.66
C VAL A 31 -12.67 27.21 23.64
N THR A 32 -11.68 27.22 24.55
CA THR A 32 -10.61 28.24 24.63
C THR A 32 -9.38 27.65 25.33
N ALA A 33 -8.23 28.34 25.27
CA ALA A 33 -7.03 27.96 26.02
C ALA A 33 -7.26 28.01 27.54
N ASP A 34 -7.96 29.04 28.04
CA ASP A 34 -8.32 29.16 29.46
C ASP A 34 -9.24 28.03 29.93
N HIS A 35 -10.14 27.53 29.06
CA HIS A 35 -10.95 26.38 29.39
C HIS A 35 -10.08 25.13 29.55
N ALA A 36 -9.18 24.88 28.59
CA ALA A 36 -8.23 23.78 28.67
C ALA A 36 -7.35 23.85 29.93
N ASP A 37 -6.91 25.05 30.32
CA ASP A 37 -6.13 25.26 31.54
C ASP A 37 -6.88 24.87 32.82
N ARG A 38 -8.17 25.20 32.93
CA ARG A 38 -9.00 24.77 34.06
C ARG A 38 -9.18 23.26 34.09
N ILE A 39 -9.46 22.65 32.93
CA ILE A 39 -9.67 21.21 32.81
C ILE A 39 -8.39 20.45 33.18
N ARG A 40 -7.25 20.77 32.56
CA ARG A 40 -5.99 20.04 32.79
C ARG A 40 -5.46 20.14 34.23
N LYS A 41 -5.81 21.21 34.95
CA LYS A 41 -5.49 21.38 36.39
C LYS A 41 -6.40 20.56 37.31
N SER A 42 -7.59 20.22 36.85
CA SER A 42 -8.63 19.58 37.66
C SER A 42 -8.79 18.09 37.33
N CYS A 43 -8.50 17.71 36.09
CA CYS A 43 -8.77 16.40 35.53
C CYS A 43 -7.48 15.74 35.08
N LYS A 44 -7.14 14.64 35.75
CA LYS A 44 -6.09 13.72 35.30
C LYS A 44 -6.60 12.75 34.22
N THR A 45 -7.86 12.35 34.34
CA THR A 45 -8.56 11.45 33.42
C THR A 45 -9.84 12.12 32.96
N ILE A 46 -10.12 12.06 31.65
CA ILE A 46 -11.42 12.43 31.10
C ILE A 46 -12.27 11.16 30.96
N THR A 47 -13.30 11.05 31.78
CA THR A 47 -14.27 9.95 31.79
C THR A 47 -15.25 10.16 30.63
N GLY A 48 -14.91 9.69 29.44
CA GLY A 48 -15.68 9.91 28.20
C GLY A 48 -14.91 10.71 27.16
N SER A 49 -15.62 11.38 26.25
CA SER A 49 -15.00 12.03 25.09
C SER A 49 -14.40 13.40 25.42
N LEU A 50 -13.34 13.75 24.70
CA LEU A 50 -12.72 15.07 24.66
C LEU A 50 -12.89 15.67 23.26
N ASN A 51 -13.80 16.62 23.14
CA ASN A 51 -14.11 17.32 21.91
C ASN A 51 -13.38 18.67 21.84
N PHE A 52 -13.21 19.20 20.64
CA PHE A 52 -12.69 20.55 20.41
C PHE A 52 -13.72 21.39 19.67
N ASP A 53 -13.81 22.66 20.00
CA ASP A 53 -14.67 23.61 19.30
C ASP A 53 -14.04 24.05 17.97
N GLY A 54 -14.86 24.26 16.94
CA GLY A 54 -14.40 24.64 15.60
C GLY A 54 -13.95 26.10 15.46
N SER A 55 -14.18 26.92 16.48
CA SER A 55 -13.76 28.32 16.55
C SER A 55 -12.40 28.52 17.23
N LEU A 56 -11.73 27.44 17.67
CA LEU A 56 -10.42 27.52 18.28
C LEU A 56 -9.40 28.20 17.36
N ASN A 57 -8.66 29.15 17.95
CA ASN A 57 -7.60 29.91 17.30
C ASN A 57 -6.41 30.18 18.24
N GLU A 58 -6.41 29.57 19.41
CA GLU A 58 -5.40 29.70 20.46
C GLU A 58 -4.67 28.37 20.65
N THR A 59 -3.42 28.42 21.11
CA THR A 59 -2.69 27.19 21.46
C THR A 59 -3.32 26.52 22.68
N ILE A 60 -3.65 25.25 22.54
CA ILE A 60 -4.28 24.42 23.56
C ILE A 60 -3.24 23.52 24.21
N ASN A 61 -2.98 23.75 25.49
CA ASN A 61 -2.17 22.87 26.32
C ASN A 61 -3.06 21.92 27.13
N LEU A 62 -2.81 20.62 27.04
CA LEU A 62 -3.50 19.56 27.79
C LEU A 62 -2.58 18.87 28.82
N ASP A 63 -1.43 19.46 29.17
CA ASP A 63 -0.52 18.99 30.21
C ASP A 63 -1.23 18.91 31.57
N GLY A 64 -1.24 17.71 32.14
CA GLY A 64 -1.97 17.31 33.33
C GLY A 64 -2.96 16.17 33.06
N ILE A 65 -3.51 16.11 31.85
CA ILE A 65 -4.37 15.00 31.42
C ILE A 65 -3.46 13.83 31.00
N GLU A 66 -3.68 12.65 31.58
CA GLU A 66 -2.94 11.43 31.27
C GLU A 66 -3.77 10.43 30.44
N THR A 67 -5.11 10.45 30.58
CA THR A 67 -6.00 9.46 29.95
C THR A 67 -7.30 10.10 29.47
N VAL A 68 -7.79 9.67 28.30
CA VAL A 68 -9.14 9.94 27.80
C VAL A 68 -9.84 8.59 27.61
N ASP A 69 -10.91 8.34 28.36
CA ASP A 69 -11.62 7.05 28.32
C ASP A 69 -12.51 6.89 27.08
N GLY A 70 -12.88 7.99 26.44
CA GLY A 70 -13.64 8.01 25.19
C GLY A 70 -12.82 8.48 23.99
N ASN A 71 -13.50 9.14 23.05
CA ASN A 71 -12.87 9.64 21.83
C ASN A 71 -12.23 11.01 22.06
N MET A 72 -11.13 11.29 21.36
CA MET A 72 -10.60 12.64 21.20
C MET A 72 -10.93 13.12 19.79
N MET A 73 -11.78 14.13 19.64
CA MET A 73 -12.28 14.46 18.30
C MET A 73 -12.61 15.92 18.02
N TYR A 74 -12.49 16.26 16.74
CA TYR A 74 -13.14 17.40 16.12
C TYR A 74 -13.84 16.93 14.85
N TYR A 75 -15.14 17.15 14.77
CA TYR A 75 -15.96 16.72 13.65
C TYR A 75 -17.01 17.77 13.31
N PRO A 76 -16.76 18.65 12.32
CA PRO A 76 -17.78 19.61 11.90
C PRO A 76 -18.89 18.88 11.12
N ASP A 77 -20.09 19.46 11.09
CA ASP A 77 -21.14 19.03 10.18
C ASP A 77 -20.62 19.06 8.74
N HIS A 78 -20.80 17.93 8.06
CA HIS A 78 -20.12 17.52 6.83
C HIS A 78 -20.16 18.53 5.68
N ASP A 79 -19.00 18.98 5.19
CA ASP A 79 -18.85 19.42 3.80
C ASP A 79 -18.24 18.26 2.98
N ASP A 80 -19.08 17.62 2.17
CA ASP A 80 -18.74 16.43 1.39
C ASP A 80 -17.89 16.72 0.13
N ARG A 81 -17.47 17.97 -0.12
CA ARG A 81 -16.60 18.32 -1.26
C ARG A 81 -15.36 17.43 -1.33
N ARG A 82 -15.01 16.94 -2.53
CA ARG A 82 -13.98 15.89 -2.70
C ARG A 82 -12.58 16.49 -2.61
N HIS A 83 -11.62 15.70 -2.11
CA HIS A 83 -10.26 16.15 -1.75
C HIS A 83 -9.43 16.72 -2.92
N TRP A 84 -9.71 16.30 -4.17
CA TRP A 84 -9.09 16.86 -5.37
C TRP A 84 -9.83 18.08 -5.95
N GLU A 85 -11.05 18.37 -5.48
CA GLU A 85 -11.82 19.57 -5.86
C GLU A 85 -11.37 20.80 -5.05
N LEU A 86 -10.55 20.58 -4.02
CA LEU A 86 -9.94 21.59 -3.16
C LEU A 86 -8.50 21.83 -3.64
N GLY A 87 -8.35 22.37 -4.86
CA GLY A 87 -7.05 22.72 -5.43
C GLY A 87 -6.33 23.80 -4.60
N ASP A 88 -4.99 23.70 -4.52
CA ASP A 88 -4.08 24.67 -3.89
C ASP A 88 -4.35 24.96 -2.39
N PRO A 89 -3.39 25.50 -1.61
CA PRO A 89 -3.56 25.61 -0.16
C PRO A 89 -4.82 26.38 0.14
N TYR A 90 -5.76 25.76 0.86
CA TYR A 90 -7.00 26.40 1.29
C TYR A 90 -6.60 27.72 1.98
N PRO A 91 -6.78 28.87 1.30
CA PRO A 91 -6.42 30.14 1.89
C PRO A 91 -7.59 30.51 2.76
N THR A 92 -7.58 30.06 4.02
CA THR A 92 -8.36 30.78 5.02
C THR A 92 -7.48 31.86 5.61
N ASP A 93 -8.11 32.99 5.83
CA ASP A 93 -7.74 34.05 6.74
C ASP A 93 -7.67 33.61 8.22
N ARG A 94 -7.83 32.30 8.53
CA ARG A 94 -7.75 31.81 9.90
C ARG A 94 -6.32 31.81 10.41
N SER A 95 -6.17 32.32 11.62
CA SER A 95 -4.95 32.16 12.41
C SER A 95 -4.69 30.69 12.72
N THR A 96 -3.43 30.27 12.62
CA THR A 96 -3.02 28.93 13.00
C THR A 96 -2.92 28.77 14.51
N PHE A 97 -3.12 27.54 14.99
CA PHE A 97 -2.98 27.17 16.39
C PHE A 97 -2.43 25.75 16.54
N LYS A 98 -2.18 25.35 17.79
CA LYS A 98 -1.54 24.08 18.15
C LYS A 98 -2.32 23.39 19.26
N ILE A 99 -2.29 22.06 19.28
CA ILE A 99 -2.77 21.25 20.40
C ILE A 99 -1.62 20.37 20.88
N HIS A 100 -1.29 20.43 22.16
CA HIS A 100 -0.20 19.63 22.70
C HIS A 100 -0.47 19.06 24.10
N SER A 101 0.14 17.91 24.38
CA SER A 101 0.22 17.30 25.71
C SER A 101 1.48 16.47 25.86
N SER A 102 2.28 16.79 26.87
CA SER A 102 3.42 15.99 27.32
C SER A 102 3.04 14.94 28.36
N THR A 103 1.80 14.92 28.85
CA THR A 103 1.36 13.98 29.90
C THR A 103 0.40 12.91 29.41
N LEU A 104 -0.26 13.13 28.27
CA LEU A 104 -1.24 12.20 27.71
C LEU A 104 -0.56 10.90 27.30
N LYS A 105 -1.04 9.77 27.82
CA LYS A 105 -0.46 8.43 27.62
C LYS A 105 -1.37 7.49 26.85
N THR A 106 -2.68 7.60 27.05
CA THR A 106 -3.64 6.63 26.53
C THR A 106 -4.96 7.29 26.14
N ILE A 107 -5.54 6.84 25.04
CA ILE A 107 -6.89 7.16 24.60
C ILE A 107 -7.63 5.84 24.38
N ASN A 108 -8.68 5.56 25.17
CA ASN A 108 -9.42 4.30 25.12
C ASN A 108 -10.49 4.26 24.00
N GLY A 109 -10.73 5.39 23.33
CA GLY A 109 -11.52 5.48 22.10
C GLY A 109 -10.67 5.72 20.87
N ALA A 110 -11.21 6.50 19.93
CA ALA A 110 -10.55 6.96 18.72
C ALA A 110 -9.99 8.38 18.86
N VAL A 111 -8.90 8.67 18.15
CA VAL A 111 -8.47 10.02 17.80
C VAL A 111 -9.02 10.33 16.42
N TYR A 112 -9.85 11.36 16.29
CA TYR A 112 -10.50 11.67 15.02
C TYR A 112 -10.65 13.16 14.77
N PHE A 113 -9.86 13.67 13.83
CA PHE A 113 -9.94 15.07 13.40
C PHE A 113 -10.26 15.11 11.92
N TRP A 114 -11.28 15.88 11.56
CA TRP A 114 -11.67 16.10 10.17
C TRP A 114 -11.75 17.60 9.90
N ASP A 115 -11.00 18.07 8.88
CA ASP A 115 -11.02 19.46 8.41
C ASP A 115 -10.91 20.49 9.55
N PHE A 116 -9.99 20.26 10.49
CA PHE A 116 -9.80 21.20 11.59
C PHE A 116 -9.00 22.41 11.13
N GLN A 117 -9.72 23.39 10.57
CA GLN A 117 -9.12 24.58 10.00
C GLN A 117 -8.28 25.34 11.04
N GLY A 118 -7.05 25.67 10.68
CA GLY A 118 -6.09 26.36 11.54
C GLY A 118 -5.20 25.45 12.40
N LEU A 119 -5.51 24.16 12.56
CA LEU A 119 -4.65 23.26 13.34
C LEU A 119 -3.34 22.98 12.60
N GLU A 120 -2.26 23.63 13.04
CA GLU A 120 -0.94 23.54 12.41
C GLU A 120 -0.04 22.47 13.05
N GLU A 121 -0.23 22.20 14.34
CA GLU A 121 0.57 21.24 15.09
C GLU A 121 -0.29 20.43 16.06
N LEU A 122 -0.13 19.10 16.02
CA LEU A 122 -0.69 18.15 16.98
C LEU A 122 0.46 17.38 17.63
N SER A 123 0.67 17.55 18.93
CA SER A 123 1.84 17.01 19.63
C SER A 123 1.47 16.26 20.91
N PHE A 124 1.57 14.93 20.86
CA PHE A 124 1.36 14.00 21.97
C PHE A 124 2.54 13.02 22.09
N PRO A 125 3.77 13.50 22.37
CA PRO A 125 4.97 12.68 22.34
C PRO A 125 4.95 11.50 23.32
N ASN A 126 4.18 11.60 24.42
CA ASN A 126 4.05 10.53 25.42
C ASN A 126 2.81 9.64 25.24
N LEU A 127 2.01 9.88 24.20
CA LEU A 127 0.90 9.01 23.86
C LEU A 127 1.46 7.68 23.38
N THR A 128 1.14 6.60 24.08
CA THR A 128 1.66 5.25 23.80
C THR A 128 0.64 4.35 23.14
N ARG A 129 -0.65 4.65 23.32
CA ARG A 129 -1.74 3.76 22.95
C ARG A 129 -3.04 4.50 22.62
N VAL A 130 -3.65 4.12 21.50
CA VAL A 130 -5.02 4.49 21.12
C VAL A 130 -5.78 3.20 20.88
N GLU A 131 -6.86 2.91 21.62
CA GLU A 131 -7.50 1.59 21.51
C GLU A 131 -8.21 1.36 20.18
N GLN A 132 -8.73 2.41 19.55
CA GLN A 132 -9.43 2.31 18.27
C GLN A 132 -8.59 2.98 17.16
N ARG A 133 -9.19 3.86 16.37
CA ARG A 133 -8.56 4.50 15.23
C ARG A 133 -7.80 5.77 15.62
N PHE A 134 -6.67 6.02 14.97
CA PHE A 134 -6.03 7.33 14.85
C PHE A 134 -6.24 7.87 13.44
N GLY A 135 -7.23 8.74 13.28
CA GLY A 135 -7.71 9.24 12.00
C GLY A 135 -7.59 10.77 11.90
N LEU A 136 -6.83 11.23 10.92
CA LEU A 136 -6.67 12.65 10.58
C LEU A 136 -7.08 12.84 9.13
N ARG A 137 -8.22 13.46 8.86
CA ARG A 137 -8.77 13.61 7.51
C ARG A 137 -8.80 15.06 7.08
N ARG A 138 -8.36 15.36 5.86
CA ARG A 138 -8.33 16.72 5.29
C ARG A 138 -7.66 17.75 6.22
N MET A 139 -6.54 17.38 6.81
CA MET A 139 -5.80 18.25 7.74
C MET A 139 -4.89 19.21 6.96
N HIS A 140 -5.49 20.13 6.21
CA HIS A 140 -4.79 21.04 5.30
C HIS A 140 -3.91 22.11 5.99
N TYR A 141 -3.98 22.27 7.31
CA TYR A 141 -3.08 23.18 8.04
C TYR A 141 -1.95 22.46 8.74
N LEU A 142 -2.07 21.14 8.93
CA LEU A 142 -1.17 20.37 9.78
C LEU A 142 0.20 20.25 9.13
N LYS A 143 1.21 20.84 9.77
CA LYS A 143 2.62 20.77 9.36
C LYS A 143 3.42 19.81 10.23
N THR A 144 3.02 19.67 11.49
CA THR A 144 3.71 18.84 12.48
C THR A 144 2.74 17.90 13.18
N LEU A 145 3.06 16.60 13.14
CA LEU A 145 2.44 15.56 13.95
C LEU A 145 3.54 14.89 14.79
N ASP A 146 3.47 15.06 16.11
CA ASP A 146 4.37 14.41 17.06
C ASP A 146 3.60 13.37 17.87
N ILE A 147 3.80 12.10 17.51
CA ILE A 147 3.26 10.92 18.18
C ILE A 147 4.42 9.95 18.46
N THR A 148 5.56 10.52 18.89
CA THR A 148 6.85 9.84 19.00
C THR A 148 6.72 8.45 19.63
N ASN A 149 6.04 8.32 20.79
CA ASN A 149 5.93 7.05 21.50
C ASN A 149 4.67 6.21 21.18
N LEU A 150 3.88 6.57 20.17
CA LEU A 150 2.64 5.83 19.85
C LEU A 150 2.99 4.45 19.29
N ALA A 151 2.91 3.43 20.13
CA ALA A 151 3.34 2.08 19.79
C ALA A 151 2.17 1.13 19.47
N TYR A 152 0.95 1.46 19.89
CA TYR A 152 -0.23 0.61 19.73
C TYR A 152 -1.46 1.42 19.28
N LEU A 153 -2.09 0.98 18.19
CA LEU A 153 -3.33 1.59 17.66
C LEU A 153 -4.14 0.59 16.83
N GLY A 154 -5.44 0.80 16.66
CA GLY A 154 -6.30 -0.12 15.90
C GLY A 154 -6.21 0.10 14.40
N GLU A 155 -6.22 1.36 13.96
CA GLU A 155 -6.06 1.77 12.56
C GLU A 155 -5.37 3.14 12.52
N PHE A 156 -4.47 3.36 11.55
CA PHE A 156 -3.91 4.68 11.26
C PHE A 156 -4.33 5.16 9.88
N ASN A 157 -4.92 6.35 9.82
CA ASN A 157 -5.28 7.00 8.57
C ASN A 157 -4.98 8.49 8.64
N ILE A 158 -4.18 9.00 7.72
CA ILE A 158 -3.84 10.41 7.64
C ILE A 158 -3.97 10.96 6.22
N GLU A 159 -4.58 12.14 6.12
CA GLU A 159 -4.68 12.97 4.92
C GLU A 159 -4.27 14.40 5.28
N ALA A 160 -3.02 14.78 4.99
CA ALA A 160 -2.43 16.05 5.44
C ALA A 160 -1.38 16.61 4.45
N ILE A 161 -1.86 17.24 3.37
CA ILE A 161 -1.09 17.74 2.19
C ILE A 161 0.11 18.68 2.49
N TYR A 162 0.20 19.24 3.69
CA TYR A 162 1.31 20.11 4.13
C TYR A 162 2.10 19.56 5.31
N LEU A 163 1.86 18.31 5.71
CA LEU A 163 2.62 17.68 6.78
C LEU A 163 4.05 17.44 6.31
N THR A 164 5.00 18.14 6.94
CA THR A 164 6.44 18.01 6.68
C THR A 164 7.18 17.35 7.82
N THR A 165 6.64 17.38 9.04
CA THR A 165 7.23 16.76 10.23
C THR A 165 6.29 15.70 10.80
N LEU A 166 6.69 14.43 10.70
CA LEU A 166 6.05 13.30 11.37
C LEU A 166 7.07 12.67 12.32
N ARG A 167 6.80 12.68 13.63
CA ARG A 167 7.64 12.00 14.62
C ARG A 167 6.92 10.77 15.17
N HIS A 168 7.58 9.62 15.05
CA HIS A 168 7.08 8.31 15.44
C HIS A 168 8.26 7.34 15.52
N ASP A 169 8.42 6.65 16.66
CA ASP A 169 9.56 5.76 16.95
C ASP A 169 9.24 4.27 16.72
N GLY A 170 7.98 3.96 16.44
CA GLY A 170 7.62 2.72 15.76
C GLY A 170 6.41 1.98 16.30
N LEU A 171 5.73 1.31 15.38
CA LEU A 171 4.49 0.58 15.64
C LEU A 171 4.81 -0.84 16.13
N LYS A 172 4.41 -1.16 17.36
CA LYS A 172 4.65 -2.47 17.99
C LYS A 172 3.48 -3.44 17.88
N GLY A 173 2.32 -2.98 17.43
CA GLY A 173 1.18 -3.85 17.16
C GLY A 173 -0.14 -3.11 17.08
N PHE A 174 -1.17 -3.82 16.66
CA PHE A 174 -2.51 -3.29 16.58
C PHE A 174 -3.33 -3.55 17.85
N THR A 175 -4.19 -2.60 18.23
CA THR A 175 -5.22 -2.79 19.26
C THR A 175 -6.53 -3.26 18.61
N ASN A 176 -7.61 -3.36 19.40
CA ASN A 176 -8.92 -3.78 18.88
C ASN A 176 -9.55 -2.68 17.99
N SER A 177 -9.32 -2.76 16.67
CA SER A 177 -10.03 -1.91 15.71
C SER A 177 -11.52 -2.24 15.68
N THR A 178 -12.38 -1.23 15.81
CA THR A 178 -13.85 -1.36 15.72
C THR A 178 -14.30 -1.96 14.39
N ASP A 179 -13.53 -1.71 13.33
CA ASP A 179 -13.88 -2.13 11.98
C ASP A 179 -13.12 -3.40 11.56
N LYS A 180 -12.45 -4.08 12.49
CA LYS A 180 -11.52 -5.22 12.25
C LYS A 180 -10.39 -4.88 11.24
N TYR A 181 -10.18 -3.61 10.95
CA TYR A 181 -9.19 -3.15 9.98
C TYR A 181 -7.91 -2.74 10.72
N HIS A 182 -6.88 -3.59 10.64
CA HIS A 182 -5.51 -3.26 11.04
C HIS A 182 -4.79 -2.67 9.82
N GLN A 183 -4.98 -1.37 9.60
CA GLN A 183 -4.53 -0.71 8.36
C GLN A 183 -3.71 0.53 8.66
N ILE A 184 -2.70 0.76 7.83
CA ILE A 184 -1.91 1.98 7.77
C ILE A 184 -2.14 2.63 6.41
N LYS A 185 -2.82 3.79 6.43
CA LYS A 185 -3.15 4.58 5.25
C LYS A 185 -2.59 5.98 5.36
N MET A 186 -1.83 6.38 4.35
CA MET A 186 -1.19 7.70 4.31
C MET A 186 -1.44 8.35 2.95
N TYR A 187 -2.07 9.52 2.99
CA TYR A 187 -2.43 10.30 1.82
C TYR A 187 -1.88 11.72 1.93
N GLY A 188 -1.21 12.19 0.88
CA GLY A 188 -0.84 13.59 0.79
C GLY A 188 0.26 13.99 1.77
N LEU A 189 1.19 13.14 2.19
CA LEU A 189 2.24 13.58 3.13
C LEU A 189 3.47 14.12 2.38
N ARG A 190 4.13 15.14 2.92
CA ARG A 190 5.40 15.68 2.38
C ARG A 190 6.60 15.29 3.25
N VAL A 191 6.51 14.13 3.90
CA VAL A 191 7.58 13.55 4.70
C VAL A 191 8.56 12.77 3.83
N GLU A 192 9.80 12.65 4.28
CA GLU A 192 10.86 11.95 3.54
C GLU A 192 10.88 10.43 3.83
N SER A 193 10.37 10.01 4.98
CA SER A 193 10.32 8.60 5.40
C SER A 193 9.05 8.33 6.22
N ILE A 194 8.59 7.09 6.11
CA ILE A 194 7.50 6.50 6.90
C ILE A 194 7.93 5.16 7.53
N ASP A 195 9.23 4.86 7.57
CA ASP A 195 9.75 3.53 7.88
C ASP A 195 9.42 3.08 9.31
N SER A 196 9.29 4.02 10.25
CA SER A 196 8.99 3.68 11.64
C SER A 196 7.67 2.93 11.82
N TRP A 197 6.73 3.08 10.89
CA TRP A 197 5.48 2.29 10.88
C TRP A 197 5.70 0.80 10.61
N PHE A 198 6.87 0.44 10.06
CA PHE A 198 7.16 -0.89 9.57
C PHE A 198 8.45 -1.51 10.14
N TRP A 199 9.11 -0.88 11.12
CA TRP A 199 10.37 -1.39 11.68
C TRP A 199 10.26 -2.74 12.40
N TYR A 200 9.17 -2.96 13.15
CA TYR A 200 9.02 -4.15 13.98
C TYR A 200 8.39 -5.31 13.19
N PRO A 201 8.79 -6.57 13.47
CA PRO A 201 8.24 -7.76 12.83
C PRO A 201 6.80 -8.03 13.28
N LEU A 202 5.84 -7.39 12.61
CA LEU A 202 4.42 -7.63 12.85
C LEU A 202 3.89 -8.76 11.96
N THR A 203 2.93 -9.51 12.48
CA THR A 203 2.12 -10.45 11.71
C THR A 203 0.71 -9.88 11.62
N VAL A 204 0.28 -9.56 10.40
CA VAL A 204 -1.05 -9.06 10.09
C VAL A 204 -1.67 -9.97 9.03
N ASP A 205 -2.30 -11.02 9.50
CA ASP A 205 -3.09 -11.92 8.68
C ASP A 205 -4.54 -11.42 8.64
N TRP A 206 -4.96 -10.96 7.47
CA TRP A 206 -6.33 -10.53 7.24
C TRP A 206 -7.04 -11.54 6.36
N VAL A 207 -7.89 -12.34 6.98
CA VAL A 207 -8.82 -13.23 6.29
C VAL A 207 -10.04 -12.41 5.90
N TYR A 208 -10.11 -12.04 4.63
CA TYR A 208 -11.27 -11.33 4.10
C TYR A 208 -12.47 -12.29 3.99
N GLU A 209 -13.56 -12.01 4.72
CA GLU A 209 -14.76 -12.87 4.77
C GLU A 209 -15.60 -12.85 3.48
N PHE A 210 -15.28 -11.99 2.51
CA PHE A 210 -16.01 -11.86 1.25
C PHE A 210 -15.09 -12.21 0.07
N ASN A 211 -15.59 -12.86 -0.98
CA ASN A 211 -14.81 -13.17 -2.19
C ASN A 211 -14.48 -11.92 -3.03
N ALA A 212 -14.05 -10.80 -2.44
CA ALA A 212 -13.61 -9.65 -3.23
C ALA A 212 -12.20 -9.90 -3.78
N ASP A 213 -11.98 -9.36 -4.97
CA ASP A 213 -10.67 -9.30 -5.60
C ASP A 213 -9.66 -8.60 -4.67
N PRO A 214 -8.54 -9.26 -4.28
CA PRO A 214 -7.49 -8.67 -3.47
C PRO A 214 -6.95 -7.35 -4.02
N ALA A 215 -6.97 -7.15 -5.35
CA ALA A 215 -6.57 -5.90 -5.99
C ALA A 215 -7.49 -4.73 -5.60
N THR A 216 -8.75 -4.99 -5.24
CA THR A 216 -9.74 -3.97 -4.83
C THR A 216 -10.02 -3.96 -3.32
N ALA A 217 -9.70 -5.04 -2.61
CA ALA A 217 -9.92 -5.16 -1.17
C ALA A 217 -9.04 -4.17 -0.37
N PRO A 218 -9.48 -3.69 0.81
CA PRO A 218 -8.61 -2.97 1.72
C PRO A 218 -7.29 -3.71 2.00
N SER A 219 -6.20 -2.97 2.19
CA SER A 219 -4.88 -3.54 2.44
C SER A 219 -4.34 -3.10 3.80
N PRO A 220 -3.74 -3.99 4.62
CA PRO A 220 -3.00 -3.60 5.82
C PRO A 220 -1.93 -2.54 5.52
N ILE A 221 -1.26 -2.64 4.37
CA ILE A 221 -0.29 -1.67 3.87
C ILE A 221 -0.77 -1.13 2.53
N ASP A 222 -1.10 0.17 2.46
CA ASP A 222 -1.53 0.84 1.23
C ASP A 222 -0.78 2.18 1.06
N ILE A 223 0.23 2.17 0.17
CA ILE A 223 1.14 3.30 -0.03
C ILE A 223 0.88 3.90 -1.41
N HIS A 224 0.33 5.12 -1.42
CA HIS A 224 0.06 5.88 -2.63
C HIS A 224 1.16 6.94 -2.85
N GLY A 225 2.27 6.54 -3.46
CA GLY A 225 3.44 7.36 -3.73
C GLY A 225 3.21 8.61 -4.57
N TYR A 226 2.23 8.61 -5.48
CA TYR A 226 1.82 9.83 -6.18
C TYR A 226 1.24 10.91 -5.23
N SER A 227 0.81 10.50 -4.03
CA SER A 227 0.36 11.40 -2.96
C SER A 227 1.47 11.68 -1.91
N LEU A 228 2.66 11.09 -2.08
CA LEU A 228 3.80 11.21 -1.16
C LEU A 228 5.02 11.72 -1.93
N PRO A 229 5.02 12.97 -2.43
CA PRO A 229 6.00 13.45 -3.42
C PRO A 229 7.46 13.41 -2.94
N ASN A 230 7.67 13.48 -1.63
CA ASN A 230 9.00 13.47 -1.01
C ASN A 230 9.45 12.06 -0.60
N LEU A 231 8.56 11.08 -0.57
CA LEU A 231 8.89 9.69 -0.25
C LEU A 231 9.53 9.04 -1.48
N LYS A 232 10.74 8.50 -1.32
CA LYS A 232 11.49 7.85 -2.41
C LYS A 232 11.69 6.36 -2.19
N ASN A 233 11.81 5.97 -0.92
CA ASN A 233 11.93 4.58 -0.52
C ASN A 233 11.04 4.32 0.68
N VAL A 234 10.70 3.04 0.88
CA VAL A 234 10.09 2.55 2.10
C VAL A 234 10.69 1.20 2.46
N THR A 235 11.01 1.00 3.72
CA THR A 235 11.45 -0.29 4.28
C THR A 235 10.30 -0.92 5.05
N ILE A 236 9.88 -2.12 4.63
CA ILE A 236 8.76 -2.87 5.22
C ILE A 236 9.31 -4.08 5.96
N GLY A 237 9.40 -3.99 7.28
CA GLY A 237 9.89 -5.03 8.18
C GLY A 237 8.80 -5.87 8.83
N TRP A 238 7.56 -5.87 8.33
CA TRP A 238 6.53 -6.76 8.88
C TRP A 238 6.78 -8.21 8.44
N SER A 239 6.84 -9.12 9.41
CA SER A 239 7.15 -10.54 9.20
C SER A 239 6.15 -11.29 8.33
N LYS A 240 4.85 -10.98 8.45
CA LYS A 240 3.80 -11.59 7.64
C LYS A 240 2.65 -10.63 7.40
N VAL A 241 2.25 -10.48 6.13
CA VAL A 241 1.20 -9.54 5.72
C VAL A 241 0.34 -10.15 4.62
N SER A 242 -0.98 -10.09 4.78
CA SER A 242 -1.89 -10.65 3.77
C SER A 242 -1.99 -9.82 2.48
N ASN A 243 -1.85 -8.50 2.56
CA ASN A 243 -1.95 -7.62 1.39
C ASN A 243 -1.02 -6.41 1.53
N VAL A 244 -0.23 -6.15 0.49
CA VAL A 244 0.62 -4.97 0.36
C VAL A 244 0.36 -4.31 -0.99
N LYS A 245 0.00 -3.03 -0.98
CA LYS A 245 -0.25 -2.23 -2.19
C LYS A 245 0.71 -1.05 -2.26
N ILE A 246 1.46 -1.00 -3.34
CA ILE A 246 2.42 0.07 -3.62
C ILE A 246 2.03 0.70 -4.94
N GLN A 247 1.70 2.00 -4.91
CA GLN A 247 1.24 2.73 -6.08
C GLN A 247 2.11 3.96 -6.32
N GLY A 248 2.86 4.02 -7.43
CA GLY A 248 3.68 5.17 -7.82
C GLY A 248 5.17 4.87 -7.90
N ASP A 249 5.98 5.92 -7.76
CA ASP A 249 7.42 5.89 -8.05
C ASP A 249 8.21 5.79 -6.73
N ILE A 250 8.03 4.68 -6.02
CA ILE A 250 8.69 4.39 -4.74
C ILE A 250 9.45 3.08 -4.85
N ASP A 251 10.70 3.07 -4.39
CA ASP A 251 11.49 1.85 -4.20
C ASP A 251 11.11 1.18 -2.88
N VAL A 252 11.01 -0.16 -2.88
CA VAL A 252 10.59 -0.92 -1.71
C VAL A 252 11.69 -1.87 -1.27
N THR A 253 12.03 -1.82 0.00
CA THR A 253 12.92 -2.78 0.67
C THR A 253 12.09 -3.61 1.64
N PHE A 254 12.17 -4.93 1.56
CA PHE A 254 11.55 -5.81 2.56
C PHE A 254 12.58 -6.26 3.58
N GLY A 255 12.15 -6.41 4.83
CA GLY A 255 12.98 -6.74 5.98
C GLY A 255 13.28 -5.52 6.85
N GLY A 256 14.31 -5.64 7.66
CA GLY A 256 14.77 -4.61 8.59
C GLY A 256 15.59 -5.25 9.70
N SER A 257 16.18 -4.44 10.57
CA SER A 257 17.13 -4.90 11.60
C SER A 257 16.56 -5.93 12.59
N GLU A 258 15.23 -6.08 12.67
CA GLU A 258 14.55 -7.03 13.55
C GLU A 258 13.78 -8.12 12.79
N THR A 259 13.89 -8.17 11.45
CA THR A 259 13.05 -9.02 10.60
C THR A 259 13.88 -9.88 9.66
N GLU A 260 14.02 -11.16 10.02
CA GLU A 260 14.79 -12.14 9.24
C GLU A 260 13.98 -12.83 8.14
N GLU A 261 12.65 -12.88 8.28
CA GLU A 261 11.75 -13.52 7.33
C GLU A 261 10.53 -12.64 7.06
N VAL A 262 10.15 -12.53 5.78
CA VAL A 262 8.96 -11.81 5.32
C VAL A 262 8.13 -12.71 4.42
N GLU A 263 6.85 -12.87 4.76
CA GLU A 263 5.84 -13.58 3.98
C GLU A 263 4.72 -12.61 3.59
N ILE A 264 4.42 -12.50 2.30
CA ILE A 264 3.37 -11.63 1.78
C ILE A 264 2.37 -12.46 0.99
N ASP A 265 1.12 -12.55 1.40
CA ASP A 265 0.16 -13.38 0.65
C ASP A 265 -0.17 -12.74 -0.71
N PHE A 266 -0.30 -11.41 -0.76
CA PHE A 266 -0.58 -10.66 -1.99
C PHE A 266 0.20 -9.33 -2.03
N LEU A 267 0.97 -9.12 -3.09
CA LEU A 267 1.74 -7.90 -3.37
C LEU A 267 1.30 -7.30 -4.71
N LEU A 268 0.74 -6.09 -4.67
CA LEU A 268 0.39 -5.31 -5.84
C LEU A 268 1.35 -4.13 -6.02
N ILE A 269 2.02 -4.12 -7.16
CA ILE A 269 2.84 -3.01 -7.62
C ILE A 269 2.13 -2.34 -8.80
N TYR A 270 1.74 -1.09 -8.59
CA TYR A 270 1.08 -0.24 -9.57
C TYR A 270 1.98 0.97 -9.89
N GLY A 271 2.43 1.12 -11.14
CA GLY A 271 3.31 2.24 -11.53
C GLY A 271 4.80 1.88 -11.58
N ASN A 272 5.69 2.83 -11.31
CA ASN A 272 7.12 2.73 -11.69
C ASN A 272 8.06 2.24 -10.58
N THR A 273 7.59 1.43 -9.63
CA THR A 273 8.50 0.70 -8.74
C THR A 273 9.36 -0.23 -9.58
N THR A 274 10.67 0.06 -9.64
CA THR A 274 11.61 -0.64 -10.53
C THR A 274 12.30 -1.83 -9.86
N LYS A 275 12.32 -1.86 -8.52
CA LYS A 275 13.09 -2.84 -7.76
C LYS A 275 12.37 -3.22 -6.48
N ILE A 276 12.35 -4.53 -6.23
CA ILE A 276 12.11 -5.10 -4.90
C ILE A 276 13.48 -5.39 -4.30
N GLN A 277 13.81 -4.75 -3.18
CA GLN A 277 15.09 -4.91 -2.49
C GLN A 277 14.93 -5.74 -1.22
N ARG A 278 16.03 -6.33 -0.78
CA ARG A 278 16.13 -6.96 0.53
C ARG A 278 16.97 -6.10 1.45
N ASP A 279 16.54 -5.99 2.69
CA ASP A 279 17.44 -5.65 3.77
C ASP A 279 18.54 -6.73 3.91
N PRO A 280 19.80 -6.37 4.21
CA PRO A 280 20.89 -7.35 4.34
C PRO A 280 20.66 -8.45 5.37
N ASP A 281 19.86 -8.18 6.42
CA ASP A 281 19.57 -9.14 7.49
C ASP A 281 18.41 -10.08 7.12
N LEU A 282 17.70 -9.82 6.01
CA LEU A 282 16.59 -10.64 5.54
C LEU A 282 17.09 -11.96 4.92
N LYS A 283 16.81 -13.06 5.60
CA LYS A 283 17.15 -14.42 5.17
C LYS A 283 16.13 -14.98 4.18
N LYS A 284 14.86 -14.59 4.30
CA LYS A 284 13.76 -15.19 3.55
C LYS A 284 12.72 -14.16 3.11
N LEU A 285 12.38 -14.13 1.82
CA LEU A 285 11.29 -13.32 1.24
C LEU A 285 10.39 -14.19 0.35
N GLU A 286 9.17 -14.45 0.80
CA GLU A 286 8.16 -15.23 0.06
C GLU A 286 6.94 -14.38 -0.27
N VAL A 287 6.43 -14.54 -1.48
CA VAL A 287 5.21 -13.88 -1.95
C VAL A 287 4.23 -14.93 -2.45
N GLY A 288 2.97 -14.91 -1.99
CA GLY A 288 1.91 -15.74 -2.54
C GLY A 288 1.63 -15.31 -3.97
N GLU A 289 1.01 -14.16 -4.14
CA GLU A 289 0.70 -13.56 -5.43
C GLU A 289 1.37 -12.20 -5.60
N LEU A 290 2.08 -12.02 -6.71
CA LEU A 290 2.69 -10.76 -7.14
C LEU A 290 2.01 -10.29 -8.42
N ILE A 291 1.43 -9.09 -8.38
CA ILE A 291 0.89 -8.41 -9.56
C ILE A 291 1.69 -7.15 -9.83
N VAL A 292 2.27 -7.04 -11.02
CA VAL A 292 2.86 -5.80 -11.54
C VAL A 292 2.00 -5.29 -12.69
N THR A 293 1.45 -4.09 -12.53
CA THR A 293 0.51 -3.54 -13.52
C THR A 293 0.70 -2.05 -13.76
N HIS A 294 0.35 -1.61 -14.97
CA HIS A 294 0.39 -0.20 -15.39
C HIS A 294 1.77 0.46 -15.15
N SER A 295 2.85 -0.33 -15.24
CA SER A 295 4.20 0.17 -15.06
C SER A 295 4.74 0.85 -16.32
N PHE A 296 5.41 1.98 -16.13
CA PHE A 296 6.24 2.65 -17.14
C PHE A 296 7.75 2.45 -16.88
N ALA A 297 8.12 1.69 -15.85
CA ALA A 297 9.50 1.31 -15.61
C ALA A 297 10.03 0.49 -16.79
N LYS A 298 11.30 0.68 -17.18
CA LYS A 298 11.91 -0.15 -18.24
C LYS A 298 12.11 -1.59 -17.79
N GLU A 299 12.42 -1.79 -16.52
CA GLU A 299 12.74 -3.10 -15.97
C GLU A 299 12.19 -3.20 -14.56
N VAL A 300 11.76 -4.41 -14.20
CA VAL A 300 11.47 -4.80 -12.82
C VAL A 300 12.42 -5.93 -12.40
N ASP A 301 13.08 -5.75 -11.27
CA ASP A 301 14.01 -6.74 -10.70
C ASP A 301 13.36 -7.47 -9.51
N LEU A 302 13.16 -8.78 -9.68
CA LEU A 302 12.59 -9.73 -8.73
C LEU A 302 13.63 -10.73 -8.20
N SER A 303 14.92 -10.48 -8.42
CA SER A 303 16.01 -11.34 -7.90
C SER A 303 16.02 -11.45 -6.38
N ALA A 304 15.35 -10.52 -5.71
CA ALA A 304 15.09 -10.52 -4.28
C ALA A 304 14.03 -11.54 -3.83
N LEU A 305 13.40 -12.38 -4.65
CA LEU A 305 12.38 -13.33 -4.16
C LEU A 305 12.95 -14.74 -3.95
N ASP A 306 12.64 -15.37 -2.81
CA ASP A 306 12.96 -16.79 -2.59
C ASP A 306 11.88 -17.70 -3.16
N GLN A 307 10.62 -17.28 -3.09
CA GLN A 307 9.47 -18.01 -3.61
C GLN A 307 8.40 -17.03 -4.07
N VAL A 308 7.77 -17.33 -5.22
CA VAL A 308 6.50 -16.73 -5.62
C VAL A 308 5.53 -17.83 -6.11
N THR A 309 4.26 -17.77 -5.72
CA THR A 309 3.27 -18.77 -6.15
C THR A 309 2.50 -18.34 -7.39
N ASN A 310 2.12 -17.07 -7.51
CA ASN A 310 1.50 -16.52 -8.71
C ASN A 310 2.21 -15.23 -9.09
N LEU A 311 2.72 -15.17 -10.32
CA LEU A 311 3.44 -14.04 -10.85
C LEU A 311 2.69 -13.50 -12.08
N THR A 312 2.14 -12.29 -11.97
CA THR A 312 1.29 -11.68 -12.99
C THR A 312 1.84 -10.32 -13.41
N PHE A 313 2.08 -10.16 -14.71
CA PHE A 313 2.38 -8.88 -15.35
C PHE A 313 1.24 -8.54 -16.28
N THR A 314 0.55 -7.41 -16.05
CA THR A 314 -0.59 -7.02 -16.88
C THR A 314 -0.62 -5.54 -17.22
N PHE A 315 -0.86 -5.23 -18.50
CA PHE A 315 -0.99 -3.86 -19.01
C PHE A 315 0.21 -2.95 -18.73
N ASN A 316 1.44 -3.49 -18.72
CA ASN A 316 2.64 -2.69 -18.52
C ASN A 316 3.13 -2.10 -19.85
N GLN A 317 2.85 -0.81 -20.07
CA GLN A 317 3.17 -0.14 -21.33
C GLN A 317 4.64 0.26 -21.44
N GLY A 318 5.35 0.55 -20.35
CA GLY A 318 6.76 0.92 -20.43
C GLY A 318 7.74 -0.21 -20.11
N LEU A 319 7.24 -1.34 -19.60
CA LEU A 319 8.05 -2.48 -19.20
C LEU A 319 8.68 -3.16 -20.40
N GLN A 320 10.01 -3.29 -20.36
CA GLN A 320 10.83 -3.91 -21.40
C GLN A 320 11.47 -5.22 -20.93
N GLY A 321 11.74 -5.36 -19.63
CA GLY A 321 12.35 -6.56 -19.07
C GLY A 321 11.85 -6.89 -17.67
N VAL A 322 11.86 -8.18 -17.35
CA VAL A 322 11.53 -8.72 -16.02
C VAL A 322 12.67 -9.61 -15.58
N ARG A 323 13.49 -9.17 -14.62
CA ARG A 323 14.60 -9.98 -14.11
C ARG A 323 14.12 -10.84 -12.93
N VAL A 324 14.35 -12.15 -13.00
CA VAL A 324 14.23 -13.06 -11.85
C VAL A 324 15.61 -13.62 -11.48
N GLY A 325 15.80 -13.97 -10.21
CA GLY A 325 17.07 -14.49 -9.71
C GLY A 325 17.24 -15.99 -9.96
N PRO A 326 18.46 -16.54 -9.83
CA PRO A 326 18.72 -17.98 -10.00
C PRO A 326 17.88 -18.89 -9.10
N LYS A 327 17.47 -18.40 -7.91
CA LYS A 327 16.58 -19.12 -6.99
C LYS A 327 15.21 -19.45 -7.58
N ALA A 328 14.81 -18.79 -8.68
CA ALA A 328 13.56 -19.11 -9.37
C ALA A 328 13.50 -20.54 -9.93
N THR A 329 14.67 -21.18 -10.13
CA THR A 329 14.76 -22.61 -10.46
C THR A 329 14.14 -23.52 -9.38
N GLU A 330 14.16 -23.08 -8.12
CA GLU A 330 13.64 -23.81 -6.96
C GLU A 330 12.18 -23.48 -6.64
N TRP A 331 11.56 -22.53 -7.36
CA TRP A 331 10.17 -22.14 -7.09
C TRP A 331 9.21 -23.29 -7.33
N LYS A 332 8.26 -23.47 -6.40
CA LYS A 332 7.31 -24.59 -6.42
C LYS A 332 5.92 -24.13 -6.81
N ASN A 333 5.25 -24.90 -7.66
CA ASN A 333 3.82 -24.71 -7.99
C ASN A 333 3.50 -23.30 -8.47
N VAL A 334 4.43 -22.66 -9.19
CA VAL A 334 4.27 -21.28 -9.64
C VAL A 334 3.33 -21.19 -10.85
N SER A 335 2.52 -20.14 -10.90
CA SER A 335 1.82 -19.68 -12.10
C SER A 335 2.51 -18.44 -12.65
N VAL A 336 2.81 -18.41 -13.95
CA VAL A 336 3.37 -17.24 -14.62
C VAL A 336 2.36 -16.71 -15.63
N VAL A 337 2.02 -15.43 -15.53
CA VAL A 337 1.07 -14.74 -16.41
C VAL A 337 1.70 -13.47 -16.96
N PHE A 338 1.81 -13.36 -18.28
CA PHE A 338 2.09 -12.12 -18.99
C PHE A 338 0.90 -11.79 -19.88
N ASP A 339 0.18 -10.72 -19.55
CA ASP A 339 -1.02 -10.32 -20.25
C ASP A 339 -0.92 -8.88 -20.79
N PHE A 340 -0.96 -8.74 -22.12
CA PHE A 340 -0.92 -7.46 -22.82
C PHE A 340 0.29 -6.56 -22.48
N ASN A 341 1.49 -7.12 -22.36
CA ASN A 341 2.73 -6.35 -22.13
C ASN A 341 3.48 -6.13 -23.45
N GLN A 342 3.06 -5.14 -24.23
CA GLN A 342 3.48 -4.97 -25.63
C GLN A 342 4.98 -4.72 -25.82
N ASN A 343 5.67 -4.20 -24.82
CA ASN A 343 7.09 -3.82 -24.91
C ASN A 343 8.02 -4.77 -24.16
N VAL A 344 7.49 -5.75 -23.43
CA VAL A 344 8.31 -6.73 -22.71
C VAL A 344 8.96 -7.66 -23.73
N ASN A 345 10.27 -7.80 -23.65
CA ASN A 345 11.03 -8.61 -24.58
C ASN A 345 11.25 -10.04 -24.03
N LEU A 346 10.38 -10.98 -24.38
CA LEU A 346 10.53 -12.41 -24.05
C LEU A 346 11.08 -13.20 -25.25
N THR A 347 12.13 -12.70 -25.90
CA THR A 347 12.75 -13.37 -27.07
C THR A 347 13.94 -14.27 -26.71
N SER A 348 14.42 -14.22 -25.48
CA SER A 348 15.54 -15.03 -24.97
C SER A 348 15.51 -14.99 -23.45
N GLU A 349 16.08 -15.99 -22.78
CA GLU A 349 16.32 -15.96 -21.33
C GLU A 349 17.46 -15.00 -20.93
N TYR A 350 18.22 -14.51 -21.91
CA TYR A 350 19.37 -13.62 -21.76
C TYR A 350 19.09 -12.23 -22.31
N ARG A 351 19.60 -11.20 -21.63
CA ARG A 351 19.41 -9.79 -22.03
C ARG A 351 20.12 -9.51 -23.35
N ASP A 352 21.30 -10.09 -23.47
CA ASP A 352 22.11 -10.09 -24.67
C ASP A 352 22.24 -11.55 -25.15
N PRO A 353 21.43 -11.97 -26.13
CA PRO A 353 21.46 -13.35 -26.64
C PRO A 353 22.82 -13.75 -27.22
N GLU A 354 23.66 -12.80 -27.65
CA GLU A 354 25.00 -13.09 -28.19
C GLU A 354 26.03 -13.28 -27.06
N ASN A 355 25.69 -12.90 -25.84
CA ASN A 355 26.56 -12.88 -24.68
C ASN A 355 25.78 -13.35 -23.45
N GLU A 356 25.64 -14.68 -23.33
CA GLU A 356 24.91 -15.45 -22.31
C GLU A 356 25.36 -15.24 -20.84
N LYS A 357 26.02 -14.12 -20.52
CA LYS A 357 26.48 -13.76 -19.18
C LYS A 357 25.41 -13.05 -18.35
N ASP A 358 24.42 -12.40 -18.98
CA ASP A 358 23.35 -11.67 -18.29
C ASP A 358 22.00 -12.36 -18.53
N ARG A 359 21.82 -13.51 -17.88
CA ARG A 359 20.54 -14.22 -17.83
C ARG A 359 19.58 -13.46 -16.93
N PHE A 360 18.45 -13.04 -17.49
CA PHE A 360 17.43 -12.30 -16.74
C PHE A 360 16.23 -13.18 -16.40
N TRP A 361 16.08 -14.34 -17.05
CA TRP A 361 14.98 -15.26 -16.77
C TRP A 361 15.47 -16.66 -16.42
N TYR A 362 14.90 -17.25 -15.38
CA TYR A 362 15.18 -18.60 -14.92
C TYR A 362 13.85 -19.33 -14.72
N TRP A 363 13.66 -20.42 -15.45
CA TRP A 363 12.46 -21.25 -15.29
C TRP A 363 12.58 -22.17 -14.07
N PRO A 364 11.48 -22.42 -13.35
CA PRO A 364 11.42 -23.47 -12.36
C PRO A 364 11.69 -24.85 -12.96
N GLU A 365 12.60 -25.58 -12.33
CA GLU A 365 12.97 -26.95 -12.70
C GLU A 365 11.92 -27.96 -12.21
N GLY A 366 11.13 -27.60 -11.19
CA GLY A 366 10.08 -28.45 -10.62
C GLY A 366 8.72 -28.35 -11.32
N GLU A 367 7.71 -28.91 -10.67
CA GLU A 367 6.31 -28.78 -11.12
C GLU A 367 5.85 -27.31 -11.04
N MET A 368 5.16 -26.89 -12.10
CA MET A 368 4.53 -25.58 -12.22
C MET A 368 3.02 -25.73 -12.30
N ARG A 369 2.30 -24.69 -11.88
CA ARG A 369 0.85 -24.67 -11.97
C ARG A 369 0.39 -24.26 -13.36
N SER A 370 0.86 -23.10 -13.82
CA SER A 370 0.37 -22.50 -15.07
C SER A 370 1.42 -21.64 -15.77
N ILE A 371 1.30 -21.55 -17.10
CA ILE A 371 2.02 -20.57 -17.92
C ILE A 371 1.02 -19.96 -18.89
N VAL A 372 0.83 -18.64 -18.85
CA VAL A 372 -0.08 -17.91 -19.73
C VAL A 372 0.65 -16.68 -20.27
N ILE A 373 0.87 -16.61 -21.57
CA ILE A 373 1.49 -15.46 -22.23
C ILE A 373 0.58 -15.02 -23.38
N THR A 374 -0.12 -13.91 -23.18
CA THR A 374 -1.09 -13.36 -24.12
C THR A 374 -0.74 -11.92 -24.47
N GLY A 375 -0.79 -11.57 -25.76
CA GLY A 375 -0.60 -10.19 -26.20
C GLY A 375 0.78 -9.60 -25.88
N THR A 376 1.76 -10.46 -25.59
CA THR A 376 3.13 -10.12 -25.19
C THR A 376 4.12 -10.73 -26.20
N PRO A 377 5.15 -9.99 -26.66
CA PRO A 377 6.15 -10.54 -27.58
C PRO A 377 6.91 -11.73 -26.97
N VAL A 378 6.96 -12.87 -27.66
CA VAL A 378 7.63 -14.10 -27.18
C VAL A 378 8.14 -14.97 -28.36
N THR A 379 9.25 -15.69 -28.15
CA THR A 379 9.82 -16.68 -29.11
C THR A 379 10.19 -17.99 -28.41
N ASN A 380 10.54 -19.03 -29.17
CA ASN A 380 10.97 -20.33 -28.60
C ASN A 380 12.24 -20.23 -27.75
N ASP A 381 13.18 -19.34 -28.09
CA ASP A 381 14.46 -19.21 -27.38
C ASP A 381 14.28 -18.76 -25.92
N PHE A 382 13.16 -18.12 -25.58
CA PHE A 382 12.79 -17.82 -24.19
C PHE A 382 12.42 -19.05 -23.36
N PHE A 383 12.13 -20.18 -24.01
CA PHE A 383 11.77 -21.44 -23.37
C PHE A 383 12.87 -22.50 -23.49
N GLU A 384 14.08 -22.15 -23.93
CA GLU A 384 15.14 -23.12 -24.19
C GLU A 384 15.41 -24.02 -22.98
N SER A 385 15.66 -23.42 -21.81
CA SER A 385 15.89 -24.21 -20.59
C SER A 385 14.60 -24.87 -20.10
N PHE A 386 13.43 -24.25 -20.28
CA PHE A 386 12.15 -24.86 -19.92
C PHE A 386 11.92 -26.19 -20.65
N LEU A 387 12.20 -26.22 -21.96
CA LEU A 387 12.09 -27.39 -22.81
C LEU A 387 13.15 -28.44 -22.47
N GLU A 388 14.39 -28.02 -22.23
CA GLU A 388 15.50 -28.92 -21.85
C GLU A 388 15.17 -29.72 -20.58
N HIS A 389 14.75 -29.05 -19.49
CA HIS A 389 14.40 -29.70 -18.23
C HIS A 389 13.21 -30.67 -18.35
N ARG A 390 12.40 -30.54 -19.41
CA ARG A 390 11.20 -31.35 -19.64
C ARG A 390 11.36 -32.39 -20.74
N ASN A 391 12.59 -32.60 -21.22
CA ASN A 391 12.89 -33.54 -22.30
C ASN A 391 13.07 -35.01 -21.85
N GLY A 392 12.58 -35.40 -20.66
CA GLY A 392 12.77 -36.75 -20.08
C GLY A 392 11.48 -37.56 -19.84
N SER A 393 11.61 -38.87 -19.61
CA SER A 393 10.47 -39.76 -19.31
C SER A 393 9.71 -39.36 -18.04
N ASP A 394 10.41 -38.83 -17.04
CA ASP A 394 9.86 -38.37 -15.75
C ASP A 394 9.89 -36.84 -15.65
N ALA A 395 9.50 -36.16 -16.74
CA ALA A 395 9.57 -34.70 -16.84
C ALA A 395 8.60 -33.99 -15.86
N PRO A 396 9.05 -32.88 -15.23
CA PRO A 396 8.24 -32.06 -14.34
C PRO A 396 7.07 -31.41 -15.10
N LYS A 397 5.88 -31.43 -14.50
CA LYS A 397 4.64 -31.07 -15.21
C LYS A 397 4.24 -29.60 -15.05
N VAL A 398 3.45 -29.12 -16.01
CA VAL A 398 2.56 -27.96 -15.85
C VAL A 398 1.15 -28.52 -15.64
N SER A 399 0.56 -28.29 -14.46
CA SER A 399 -0.61 -29.07 -14.03
C SER A 399 -1.98 -28.49 -14.40
N TYR A 400 -2.10 -27.18 -14.58
CA TYR A 400 -3.40 -26.51 -14.71
C TYR A 400 -3.64 -25.88 -16.08
N GLN A 401 -2.84 -24.89 -16.48
CA GLN A 401 -3.07 -24.15 -17.72
C GLN A 401 -1.76 -23.85 -18.45
N PHE A 402 -1.76 -24.02 -19.77
CA PHE A 402 -0.68 -23.59 -20.64
C PHE A 402 -1.27 -22.87 -21.85
N ASP A 403 -1.05 -21.57 -22.00
CA ASP A 403 -1.59 -20.80 -23.12
C ASP A 403 -0.57 -19.79 -23.67
N LEU A 404 -0.17 -19.95 -24.92
CA LEU A 404 0.75 -19.06 -25.63
C LEU A 404 0.05 -18.42 -26.82
N GLN A 405 -0.21 -17.11 -26.70
CA GLN A 405 -0.83 -16.27 -27.73
C GLN A 405 0.03 -15.01 -27.93
N PRO A 406 1.06 -15.08 -28.78
CA PRO A 406 2.00 -13.98 -28.98
C PRO A 406 1.32 -12.67 -29.38
N GLY A 407 1.94 -11.54 -29.04
CA GLY A 407 1.50 -10.21 -29.48
C GLY A 407 1.46 -10.08 -31.01
N TRP A 408 0.63 -9.16 -31.52
CA TRP A 408 0.39 -9.00 -32.97
C TRP A 408 1.59 -8.43 -33.77
N TYR A 409 2.65 -7.97 -33.09
CA TYR A 409 3.81 -7.35 -33.73
C TYR A 409 4.69 -8.36 -34.49
N GLU A 410 5.45 -7.87 -35.48
CA GLU A 410 6.15 -8.68 -36.49
C GLU A 410 7.30 -9.55 -35.96
N GLN A 411 7.76 -9.33 -34.71
CA GLN A 411 8.96 -9.96 -34.16
C GLN A 411 8.70 -11.23 -33.32
N SER A 412 7.45 -11.66 -33.15
CA SER A 412 7.12 -12.83 -32.32
C SER A 412 6.63 -13.98 -33.18
N ILE A 413 7.55 -14.88 -33.52
CA ILE A 413 7.24 -16.16 -34.14
C ILE A 413 7.50 -17.22 -33.08
N ILE A 414 6.44 -17.97 -32.75
CA ILE A 414 6.54 -19.16 -31.92
C ILE A 414 6.25 -20.37 -32.80
N ASP A 415 7.05 -21.42 -32.65
CA ASP A 415 6.81 -22.76 -33.16
C ASP A 415 6.17 -23.58 -32.05
N CYS A 416 4.91 -23.96 -32.23
CA CYS A 416 4.14 -24.75 -31.28
C CYS A 416 4.50 -26.24 -31.26
N THR A 417 5.29 -26.74 -32.20
CA THR A 417 5.67 -28.17 -32.30
C THR A 417 6.26 -28.74 -31.00
N PRO A 418 7.32 -28.16 -30.40
CA PRO A 418 7.88 -28.70 -29.15
C PRO A 418 6.87 -28.72 -27.99
N PHE A 419 5.95 -27.76 -27.94
CA PHE A 419 4.94 -27.70 -26.88
C PHE A 419 3.83 -28.75 -27.10
N GLU A 420 3.43 -29.01 -28.34
CA GLU A 420 2.49 -30.10 -28.65
C GLU A 420 3.09 -31.48 -28.33
N GLU A 421 4.39 -31.68 -28.54
CA GLU A 421 5.07 -32.92 -28.12
C GLU A 421 5.02 -33.12 -26.60
N LEU A 422 5.29 -32.06 -25.82
CA LEU A 422 5.18 -32.11 -24.35
C LEU A 422 3.74 -32.38 -23.90
N ARG A 423 2.75 -31.79 -24.57
CA ARG A 423 1.32 -32.05 -24.33
C ARG A 423 0.94 -33.49 -24.62
N ASN A 424 1.37 -34.05 -25.75
CA ASN A 424 1.11 -35.44 -26.12
C ASN A 424 1.72 -36.45 -25.13
N ARG A 425 2.77 -36.04 -24.42
CA ARG A 425 3.41 -36.79 -23.32
C ARG A 425 2.81 -36.51 -21.93
N SER A 426 1.73 -35.73 -21.85
CA SER A 426 1.09 -35.33 -20.59
C SER A 426 2.00 -34.56 -19.62
N VAL A 427 2.99 -33.84 -20.16
CA VAL A 427 3.84 -32.90 -19.42
C VAL A 427 3.16 -31.53 -19.31
N LEU A 428 2.41 -31.13 -20.35
CA LEU A 428 1.53 -29.96 -20.35
C LEU A 428 0.06 -30.38 -20.11
N PRO A 429 -0.79 -29.47 -19.58
CA PRO A 429 -2.15 -29.81 -19.14
C PRO A 429 -3.11 -29.94 -20.33
N GLU A 430 -4.33 -30.43 -20.07
CA GLU A 430 -5.39 -30.47 -21.09
C GLU A 430 -5.87 -29.08 -21.49
N TYR A 431 -5.90 -28.14 -20.54
CA TYR A 431 -6.18 -26.74 -20.84
C TYR A 431 -4.96 -26.09 -21.49
N TYR A 432 -4.85 -26.34 -22.78
CA TYR A 432 -3.69 -26.01 -23.61
C TYR A 432 -4.11 -25.13 -24.79
N GLY A 433 -3.33 -24.08 -25.02
CA GLY A 433 -3.36 -23.26 -26.22
C GLY A 433 -1.94 -22.91 -26.65
N CYS A 434 -1.64 -23.07 -27.94
CA CYS A 434 -0.46 -22.49 -28.55
C CYS A 434 -0.85 -22.06 -29.95
N LYS A 435 -0.69 -20.77 -30.24
CA LYS A 435 -1.04 -20.20 -31.54
C LYS A 435 0.23 -19.76 -32.25
N ASP A 436 0.64 -20.53 -33.24
CA ASP A 436 1.60 -20.05 -34.23
C ASP A 436 1.03 -18.78 -34.85
N LYS A 437 1.90 -17.78 -35.09
CA LYS A 437 1.52 -16.70 -35.99
C LYS A 437 1.40 -17.35 -37.37
N GLU A 438 0.17 -17.65 -37.79
CA GLU A 438 -0.09 -18.08 -39.16
C GLU A 438 0.67 -17.13 -40.08
N SER A 439 1.66 -17.65 -40.79
CA SER A 439 2.41 -16.90 -41.77
C SER A 439 1.38 -16.18 -42.64
N SER A 440 1.36 -14.85 -42.57
CA SER A 440 0.50 -13.96 -43.36
C SER A 440 0.72 -14.09 -44.88
N ALA A 441 1.52 -15.08 -45.30
CA ALA A 441 1.60 -15.65 -46.64
C ALA A 441 0.29 -16.27 -47.15
N SER A 442 -0.61 -16.76 -46.28
CA SER A 442 -1.92 -17.27 -46.70
C SER A 442 -2.89 -16.15 -47.11
N ILE A 443 -2.82 -14.99 -46.44
CA ILE A 443 -3.64 -13.81 -46.75
C ILE A 443 -3.11 -13.06 -47.99
N THR A 444 -1.80 -13.00 -48.20
CA THR A 444 -1.23 -12.44 -49.44
C THR A 444 -1.47 -13.35 -50.65
N ARG A 445 -1.51 -14.69 -50.51
CA ARG A 445 -1.90 -15.56 -51.64
C ARG A 445 -3.34 -15.34 -52.11
N LEU A 446 -4.26 -15.04 -51.20
CA LEU A 446 -5.63 -14.63 -51.55
C LEU A 446 -5.65 -13.25 -52.22
N SER A 447 -4.89 -12.27 -51.72
CA SER A 447 -4.86 -10.92 -52.31
C SER A 447 -4.33 -10.94 -53.75
N TRP A 448 -3.25 -11.68 -54.05
CA TRP A 448 -2.70 -11.77 -55.41
C TRP A 448 -3.56 -12.59 -56.36
N ALA A 449 -4.28 -13.61 -55.87
CA ALA A 449 -5.28 -14.33 -56.65
C ALA A 449 -6.46 -13.41 -57.04
N PHE A 450 -6.91 -12.54 -56.14
CA PHE A 450 -7.94 -11.54 -56.45
C PHE A 450 -7.44 -10.44 -57.40
N THR A 451 -6.20 -9.98 -57.29
CA THR A 451 -5.63 -9.01 -58.24
C THR A 451 -5.45 -9.61 -59.64
N ALA A 452 -5.01 -10.88 -59.74
CA ALA A 452 -4.87 -11.57 -61.02
C ALA A 452 -6.23 -11.79 -61.71
N VAL A 453 -7.29 -12.11 -60.96
CA VAL A 453 -8.65 -12.24 -61.49
C VAL A 453 -9.20 -10.87 -61.93
N ALA A 454 -8.92 -9.79 -61.20
CA ALA A 454 -9.34 -8.45 -61.58
C ALA A 454 -8.65 -7.95 -62.88
N PHE A 455 -7.37 -8.26 -63.09
CA PHE A 455 -6.67 -7.92 -64.34
C PHE A 455 -7.16 -8.75 -65.54
N LEU A 456 -7.52 -10.02 -65.34
CA LEU A 456 -8.12 -10.86 -66.39
C LEU A 456 -9.52 -10.38 -66.80
N ILE A 457 -10.34 -9.91 -65.86
CA ILE A 457 -11.69 -9.38 -66.16
C ILE A 457 -11.61 -8.01 -66.87
N SER A 458 -10.59 -7.21 -66.56
CA SER A 458 -10.35 -5.90 -67.17
C SER A 458 -9.85 -6.00 -68.62
N ALA A 459 -9.06 -7.02 -68.95
CA ALA A 459 -8.57 -7.25 -70.31
C ALA A 459 -9.66 -7.78 -71.27
N LEU A 460 -10.69 -8.46 -70.74
CA LEU A 460 -11.84 -8.96 -71.52
C LEU A 460 -12.91 -7.91 -71.83
N HIS A 461 -12.81 -6.69 -71.26
CA HIS A 461 -13.71 -5.58 -71.56
C HIS A 461 -13.16 -4.59 -72.61
N PHE A 462 -11.95 -4.83 -73.13
CA PHE A 462 -11.28 -3.98 -74.13
C PHE A 462 -10.95 -4.71 -75.46
N LEU A 463 -11.54 -5.87 -75.69
CA LEU A 463 -11.65 -6.56 -76.98
C LEU A 463 -13.14 -6.80 -77.26
#